data_AF-A0A1A5X8H9-F1
#
_entry.id   AF-A0A1A5X8H9-F1
#
_cell.length_a   1.000
_cell.length_b   1.000
_cell.length_c   1.000
_cell.angle_alpha   90.00
_cell.angle_beta   90.00
_cell.angle_gamma   90.00
#
_symmetry.space_group_name_H-M   'P 1'
#
loop_
_entity.id
_entity.type
_entity.pdbx_description
1 polymer ?
#
loop_
_entity_poly.entity_id
_entity_poly.type
_entity_poly.pdbx_seq_one_letter_code
_entity_poly.pdbx_strand_id
1 'polypeptide(L)' 'MQNDLNQIHDVATKLLGSHLAQWGEAILNASAGHDDNKYLGVLHALLSVRNALEPFVGGHAQDASHG' A
#
# COMPACT_ATOMS: atom_id res chain seq x y z
N MET A 1 -0.85 -13.97 -14.69
CA MET A 1 -1.94 -13.25 -13.99
C MET A 1 -1.78 -13.29 -12.47
N GLN A 2 -1.89 -14.44 -11.79
CA GLN A 2 -1.74 -14.50 -10.31
C GLN A 2 -0.37 -13.99 -9.81
N ASN A 3 0.71 -14.37 -10.50
CA ASN A 3 2.06 -13.90 -10.19
C ASN A 3 2.19 -12.38 -10.36
N ASP A 4 1.54 -11.82 -11.39
CA ASP A 4 1.56 -10.38 -11.68
C ASP A 4 0.79 -9.60 -10.61
N LEU A 5 -0.35 -10.13 -10.14
CA LEU A 5 -1.14 -9.54 -9.05
C LEU A 5 -0.35 -9.56 -7.73
N ASN A 6 0.29 -10.68 -7.41
CA ASN A 6 1.16 -10.79 -6.23
C ASN A 6 2.32 -9.78 -6.32
N GLN A 7 2.92 -9.62 -7.50
CA GLN A 7 4.01 -8.67 -7.73
C GLN A 7 3.55 -7.22 -7.57
N ILE A 8 2.38 -6.84 -8.11
CA ILE A 8 1.85 -5.48 -7.96
C ILE A 8 1.51 -5.18 -6.49
N HIS A 9 0.93 -6.13 -5.76
CA HIS A 9 0.64 -5.97 -4.33
C HIS A 9 1.90 -5.84 -3.47
N ASP A 10 2.94 -6.63 -3.76
CA ASP A 10 4.25 -6.52 -3.10
C ASP A 10 4.91 -5.15 -3.38
N VAL A 11 4.88 -4.70 -4.64
CA VAL A 11 5.39 -3.38 -5.03
C VAL A 11 4.61 -2.26 -4.34
N ALA A 12 3.28 -2.32 -4.31
CA ALA A 12 2.44 -1.32 -3.63
C ALA A 12 2.74 -1.29 -2.12
N THR A 13 2.94 -2.45 -1.49
CA THR A 13 3.29 -2.56 -0.07
C THR A 13 4.66 -1.96 0.23
N LYS A 14 5.67 -2.24 -0.61
CA LYS A 14 7.01 -1.65 -0.48
C LYS A 14 7.00 -0.14 -0.68
N LEU A 15 6.28 0.35 -1.67
CA LEU A 15 6.11 1.78 -1.93
C LEU A 15 5.41 2.48 -0.76
N LEU A 16 4.39 1.85 -0.16
CA LEU A 16 3.69 2.38 1.01
C LEU A 16 4.64 2.57 2.19
N GLY A 17 5.45 1.55 2.50
CA GLY A 17 6.45 1.64 3.57
C GLY A 17 7.50 2.72 3.31
N SER A 18 7.98 2.83 2.07
CA SER A 18 8.96 3.86 1.68
C SER A 18 8.38 5.27 1.79
N HIS A 19 7.15 5.50 1.33
CA HIS A 19 6.49 6.80 1.45
C HIS A 19 6.19 7.19 2.90
N LEU A 20 5.80 6.22 3.74
CA LEU A 20 5.61 6.46 5.18
C LEU A 20 6.91 6.88 5.86
N ALA A 21 8.04 6.24 5.53
CA ALA A 21 9.33 6.62 6.07
C ALA A 21 9.75 8.03 5.64
N GLN A 22 9.57 8.38 4.35
CA GLN A 22 9.83 9.73 3.83
C GLN A 22 8.95 10.79 4.49
N TRP A 23 7.68 10.48 4.71
CA TRP A 23 6.76 11.38 5.41
C TRP A 23 7.17 11.56 6.88
N GLY A 24 7.54 10.48 7.57
CA GLY A 24 8.07 10.55 8.94
C GLY A 24 9.33 11.42 9.05
N GLU A 25 10.26 11.28 8.11
CA GLU A 25 11.45 12.14 8.04
C GLU A 25 11.09 13.60 7.74
N ALA A 26 10.12 13.84 6.86
CA ALA A 26 9.65 15.19 6.56
C ALA A 26 9.02 15.87 7.79
N ILE A 27 8.22 15.14 8.57
CA ILE A 27 7.63 15.63 9.82
C ILE A 27 8.71 15.96 10.85
N LEU A 28 9.70 15.08 11.02
CA LEU A 28 10.78 15.31 11.99
C LEU A 28 11.63 16.53 11.67
N ASN A 29 11.74 16.87 10.38
CA ASN A 29 12.49 18.03 9.89
C ASN A 29 11.59 19.23 9.54
N ALA A 30 10.30 19.16 9.81
CA ALA A 30 9.34 20.19 9.42
C ALA A 30 9.44 21.45 10.29
N SER A 31 9.46 22.62 9.65
CA SER A 31 9.18 23.89 10.30
C SER A 31 7.67 24.14 10.40
N ALA A 32 7.27 25.11 11.22
CA ALA A 32 5.86 25.54 11.29
C ALA A 32 5.31 25.88 9.89
N GLY A 33 4.17 25.29 9.52
CA GLY A 33 3.53 25.48 8.21
C GLY A 33 3.88 24.43 7.14
N HIS A 34 4.51 23.31 7.52
CA HIS A 34 4.75 22.20 6.61
C HIS A 34 3.44 21.62 6.04
N ASP A 35 3.39 21.42 4.72
CA ASP A 35 2.23 20.87 4.01
C ASP A 35 2.38 19.36 3.79
N ASP A 36 1.61 18.60 4.56
CA ASP A 36 1.57 17.14 4.51
C ASP A 36 0.65 16.57 3.42
N ASN A 37 -0.17 17.40 2.76
CA ASN A 37 -1.21 16.92 1.85
C ASN A 37 -0.64 16.11 0.67
N LYS A 38 0.56 16.47 0.21
CA LYS A 38 1.27 15.73 -0.84
C LYS A 38 1.61 14.29 -0.44
N TYR A 39 1.94 14.05 0.83
CA TYR A 39 2.25 12.71 1.34
C TYR A 39 0.95 11.92 1.54
N LEU A 40 -0.08 12.56 2.10
CA LEU A 40 -1.37 11.93 2.35
C LEU A 40 -2.04 11.45 1.04
N GLY A 41 -1.97 12.24 -0.03
CA GLY A 41 -2.53 11.85 -1.33
C GLY A 41 -1.89 10.57 -1.90
N VAL A 42 -0.55 10.46 -1.84
CA VAL A 42 0.16 9.28 -2.33
C VAL A 42 -0.08 8.06 -1.44
N LEU A 43 -0.11 8.26 -0.12
CA LEU A 43 -0.44 7.18 0.83
C LEU A 43 -1.84 6.61 0.59
N HIS A 44 -2.84 7.47 0.36
CA HIS A 44 -4.20 7.04 0.03
C HIS A 44 -4.27 6.24 -1.27
N ALA A 45 -3.55 6.66 -2.31
CA ALA A 45 -3.51 5.95 -3.58
C ALA A 45 -2.89 4.55 -3.41
N LEU A 46 -1.75 4.45 -2.71
CA LEU A 46 -1.06 3.18 -2.47
C LEU A 46 -1.89 2.23 -1.58
N LEU A 47 -2.55 2.75 -0.54
CA LEU A 47 -3.49 1.98 0.29
C LEU A 47 -4.66 1.45 -0.53
N SER A 48 -5.22 2.28 -1.41
CA SER A 48 -6.34 1.87 -2.28
C SER A 48 -5.94 0.73 -3.21
N VAL A 49 -4.76 0.81 -3.83
CA VAL A 49 -4.23 -0.26 -4.70
C VAL A 49 -3.97 -1.54 -3.90
N ARG A 50 -3.33 -1.44 -2.73
CA ARG A 50 -3.08 -2.60 -1.85
C ARG A 50 -4.40 -3.28 -1.46
N ASN A 51 -5.36 -2.53 -0.96
CA ASN A 51 -6.65 -3.06 -0.50
C ASN A 51 -7.48 -3.65 -1.66
N ALA A 52 -7.43 -3.05 -2.84
CA ALA A 52 -8.09 -3.60 -4.02
C ALA A 52 -7.49 -4.94 -4.47
N LEU A 53 -6.20 -5.16 -4.21
CA LEU A 53 -5.48 -6.38 -4.58
C LEU A 53 -5.52 -7.47 -3.51
N GLU A 54 -5.79 -7.12 -2.24
CA GLU A 54 -5.82 -8.03 -1.09
C GLU A 54 -6.72 -9.27 -1.31
N PRO A 55 -7.95 -9.19 -1.86
CA PRO A 55 -8.79 -10.37 -2.13
C PRO A 55 -8.20 -11.32 -3.18
N PHE A 56 -7.28 -10.81 -4.01
CA PHE A 56 -6.65 -11.56 -5.09
C PHE A 56 -5.26 -12.06 -4.70
N VAL A 57 -4.66 -11.54 -3.62
CA VAL A 57 -3.28 -11.82 -3.19
C VAL A 57 -3.33 -12.55 -1.85
N GLY A 58 -3.76 -13.81 -1.92
CA GLY A 58 -4.01 -14.66 -0.75
C GLY A 58 -5.13 -15.62 -1.09
N GLY A 59 -4.78 -16.87 -1.41
CA GLY A 59 -5.67 -17.86 -2.01
C GLY A 59 -7.00 -18.05 -1.26
N HIS A 60 -8.05 -17.36 -1.71
CA HIS A 60 -9.45 -17.71 -1.47
C HIS A 60 -9.89 -18.87 -2.38
N ALA A 61 -9.00 -19.83 -2.65
CA ALA A 61 -9.23 -20.88 -3.64
C ALA A 61 -9.33 -22.30 -3.09
N GLN A 62 -9.27 -22.57 -1.77
CA GLN A 62 -9.29 -23.98 -1.32
C GLN A 62 -10.18 -24.37 -0.13
N ASP A 63 -11.05 -23.51 0.40
CA ASP A 63 -12.09 -23.93 1.37
C ASP A 63 -13.52 -23.80 0.80
N ALA A 64 -13.69 -24.03 -0.50
CA ALA A 64 -15.01 -24.05 -1.16
C ALA A 64 -15.38 -25.42 -1.76
N SER A 65 -14.80 -26.52 -1.27
CA SER A 65 -15.24 -27.86 -1.68
C SER A 65 -14.86 -28.90 -0.62
N HIS A 66 -15.84 -29.35 0.17
CA HIS A 66 -16.25 -30.75 0.31
C HIS A 66 -17.36 -30.83 1.37
N GLY A 67 -18.61 -30.69 0.91
CA GLY A 67 -19.83 -31.12 1.58
C GLY A 67 -20.62 -31.99 0.63
#